data_AF-A0A072VAF9-F1
#
_entry.id   AF-A0A072VAF9-F1
#
_cell.length_a   1.000
_cell.length_b   1.000
_cell.length_c   1.000
_cell.angle_alpha   90.00
_cell.angle_beta   90.00
_cell.angle_gamma   90.00
#
_symmetry.space_group_name_H-M   'P 1'
#
loop_
_entity.id
_entity.type
_entity.pdbx_description
1 polymer ?
#
loop_
_entity_poly.entity_id
_entity_poly.type
_entity_poly.pdbx_seq_one_letter_code
_entity_poly.pdbx_strand_id
1 'polypeptide(L)'
;MGHKNRSKKKSAAFGSKKKKSALNAEGLETSFAGMAVTDGKVSLYRCKCNYCKTDISGKAHIKCAVCQDFNLCVKCFSVGAEVTPHKSNHPYRVMEDLSFPLTCPDWSAHEERLLLEALDMYGFENWNGVAEHVGTKSKPECIDHYNGVYLNSPCAPLPDLSYCKGKNKEELRAMGKRDQLKKGDKALE
;
A
#
# COMPACT_ATOMS: atom_id res chain seq x y z
N MET A 1 59.52 67.63 -31.89
CA MET A 1 58.62 66.47 -32.09
C MET A 1 58.34 65.89 -30.71
N GLY A 2 57.15 65.82 -30.14
CA GLY A 2 55.79 65.76 -30.67
C GLY A 2 55.04 64.80 -29.73
N HIS A 3 54.01 65.32 -29.06
CA HIS A 3 53.29 64.74 -27.91
C HIS A 3 52.58 63.38 -28.09
N LYS A 4 52.33 62.77 -26.91
CA LYS A 4 51.14 62.00 -26.47
C LYS A 4 51.02 60.49 -26.80
N ASN A 5 51.00 59.70 -25.72
CA ASN A 5 49.82 59.01 -25.14
C ASN A 5 49.88 57.48 -24.96
N ARG A 6 49.50 57.08 -23.72
CA ARG A 6 48.63 55.95 -23.31
C ARG A 6 49.30 54.56 -23.24
N SER A 7 49.34 53.90 -22.08
CA SER A 7 48.19 53.27 -21.39
C SER A 7 48.51 53.03 -19.90
N LYS A 8 47.83 53.69 -18.95
CA LYS A 8 46.59 53.32 -18.21
C LYS A 8 46.73 52.23 -17.10
N LYS A 9 46.64 52.73 -15.85
CA LYS A 9 46.30 52.10 -14.55
C LYS A 9 44.83 51.64 -14.46
N LYS A 10 44.54 50.89 -13.37
CA LYS A 10 43.31 50.75 -12.52
C LYS A 10 42.67 49.36 -12.59
N SER A 11 42.55 48.60 -11.50
CA SER A 11 41.71 48.74 -10.28
C SER A 11 40.26 48.31 -10.47
N ALA A 12 39.86 47.34 -9.63
CA ALA A 12 38.54 46.92 -9.10
C ALA A 12 37.24 47.38 -9.78
N ALA A 13 36.32 46.43 -10.03
CA ALA A 13 35.03 46.32 -9.33
C ALA A 13 34.11 45.24 -9.94
N PHE A 14 33.36 44.61 -9.03
CA PHE A 14 32.04 43.97 -9.09
C PHE A 14 31.21 44.02 -10.41
N GLY A 15 30.58 42.90 -10.76
CA GLY A 15 29.59 42.82 -11.84
C GLY A 15 28.94 41.44 -12.06
N SER A 16 27.79 41.26 -11.41
CA SER A 16 26.72 40.27 -11.56
C SER A 16 26.61 39.45 -12.86
N LYS A 17 26.49 38.11 -12.73
CA LYS A 17 25.67 37.27 -13.64
C LYS A 17 24.95 36.15 -12.89
N LYS A 18 23.61 36.22 -12.92
CA LYS A 18 22.65 35.21 -12.44
C LYS A 18 22.86 33.86 -13.14
N LYS A 19 22.80 32.76 -12.38
CA LYS A 19 22.40 31.43 -12.88
C LYS A 19 21.39 30.82 -11.91
N LYS A 20 20.18 30.58 -12.43
CA LYS A 20 19.12 29.78 -11.81
C LYS A 20 19.47 28.31 -12.03
N SER A 21 19.38 27.48 -11.00
CA SER A 21 19.34 26.03 -11.17
C SER A 21 18.40 25.45 -10.13
N ALA A 22 17.44 24.68 -10.63
CA ALA A 22 16.24 24.20 -9.96
C ALA A 22 16.55 23.08 -8.96
N LEU A 23 15.70 23.02 -7.93
CA LEU A 23 15.51 21.89 -7.03
C LEU A 23 15.10 20.66 -7.86
N ASN A 24 15.74 19.52 -7.65
CA ASN A 24 15.29 18.26 -8.23
C ASN A 24 14.92 17.28 -7.13
N ALA A 25 13.65 16.89 -7.12
CA ALA A 25 13.09 15.84 -6.30
C ALA A 25 13.48 14.49 -6.92
N GLU A 26 14.10 13.63 -6.11
CA GLU A 26 14.41 12.26 -6.50
C GLU A 26 13.13 11.42 -6.50
N GLY A 27 12.63 11.18 -7.72
CA GLY A 27 11.48 10.34 -8.04
C GLY A 27 11.82 8.85 -8.01
N LEU A 28 10.92 8.09 -7.40
CA LEU A 28 10.86 6.64 -7.45
C LEU A 28 10.39 6.22 -8.85
N GLU A 29 11.34 6.08 -9.78
CA GLU A 29 11.09 5.55 -11.11
C GLU A 29 10.87 4.03 -11.01
N THR A 30 9.60 3.63 -10.88
CA THR A 30 9.20 2.23 -11.07
C THR A 30 9.12 1.98 -12.57
N SER A 31 10.18 1.40 -13.12
CA SER A 31 10.23 0.94 -14.50
C SER A 31 9.23 -0.21 -14.73
N PHE A 32 8.08 0.09 -15.32
CA PHE A 32 7.14 -0.92 -15.83
C PHE A 32 7.24 -0.99 -17.36
N ALA A 33 8.20 -1.78 -17.84
CA ALA A 33 8.32 -2.09 -19.26
C ALA A 33 7.72 -3.46 -19.53
N GLY A 34 6.59 -3.46 -20.23
CA GLY A 34 6.08 -4.62 -20.97
C GLY A 34 4.98 -5.42 -20.28
N MET A 35 3.73 -4.97 -20.38
CA MET A 35 2.60 -5.90 -20.42
C MET A 35 1.67 -5.53 -21.57
N ALA A 36 1.37 -6.55 -22.37
CA ALA A 36 0.40 -6.53 -23.44
C ALA A 36 -0.97 -6.08 -22.91
N VAL A 37 -1.66 -5.29 -23.72
CA VAL A 37 -3.03 -4.85 -23.47
C VAL A 37 -3.94 -6.08 -23.43
N THR A 38 -4.44 -6.39 -22.23
CA THR A 38 -5.74 -7.04 -22.05
C THR A 38 -6.58 -6.11 -21.20
N ASP A 39 -7.71 -5.70 -21.78
CA ASP A 39 -8.77 -4.91 -21.15
C ASP A 39 -9.27 -5.62 -19.88
N GLY A 40 -8.70 -5.22 -18.73
CA GLY A 40 -8.91 -5.90 -17.45
C GLY A 40 -7.84 -5.51 -16.45
N LYS A 41 -7.98 -4.33 -15.84
CA LYS A 41 -7.13 -3.88 -14.74
C LYS A 41 -7.31 -4.89 -13.58
N VAL A 42 -6.28 -5.70 -13.33
CA VAL A 42 -6.31 -6.76 -12.31
C VAL A 42 -6.21 -6.10 -10.93
N SER A 43 -7.09 -6.50 -10.00
CA SER A 43 -6.93 -6.11 -8.60
C SER A 43 -5.56 -6.57 -8.09
N LEU A 44 -4.70 -5.63 -7.73
CA LEU A 44 -3.41 -5.82 -7.10
C LEU A 44 -3.55 -6.41 -5.70
N TYR A 45 -4.74 -6.29 -5.09
CA TYR A 45 -4.95 -6.56 -3.67
C TYR A 45 -5.79 -7.79 -3.38
N ARG A 46 -6.33 -8.42 -4.43
CA ARG A 46 -6.88 -9.77 -4.37
C ARG A 46 -5.78 -10.79 -4.59
N CYS A 47 -5.51 -11.60 -3.56
CA CYS A 47 -4.48 -12.63 -3.63
C CYS A 47 -5.08 -14.02 -3.38
N LYS A 48 -4.63 -14.98 -4.18
CA LYS A 48 -4.98 -16.40 -4.05
C LYS A 48 -3.74 -17.18 -3.64
N CYS A 49 -3.95 -18.24 -2.87
CA CYS A 49 -2.88 -19.17 -2.57
C CYS A 49 -2.41 -19.84 -3.87
N ASN A 50 -1.12 -19.73 -4.20
CA ASN A 50 -0.58 -20.29 -5.44
C ASN A 50 -0.65 -21.83 -5.46
N TYR A 51 -0.72 -22.48 -4.28
CA TYR A 51 -0.90 -23.93 -4.17
C TYR A 51 -2.38 -24.34 -4.23
N CYS A 52 -3.18 -24.04 -3.20
CA CYS A 52 -4.57 -24.54 -3.09
C CYS A 52 -5.62 -23.67 -3.78
N LYS A 53 -5.21 -22.54 -4.40
CA LYS A 53 -6.07 -21.58 -5.12
C LYS A 53 -7.17 -20.91 -4.30
N THR A 54 -7.23 -21.17 -2.99
CA THR A 54 -8.14 -20.50 -2.06
C THR A 54 -7.84 -19.01 -1.99
N ASP A 55 -8.89 -18.20 -1.92
CA ASP A 55 -8.78 -16.75 -1.69
C ASP A 55 -8.24 -16.46 -0.28
N ILE A 56 -7.14 -15.72 -0.26
CA ILE A 56 -6.42 -15.29 0.95
C ILE A 56 -6.36 -13.77 1.04
N SER A 57 -7.19 -13.06 0.27
CA SER A 57 -7.30 -11.61 0.30
C SER A 57 -7.73 -11.17 1.70
N GLY A 58 -7.02 -10.18 2.26
CA GLY A 58 -7.27 -9.66 3.61
C GLY A 58 -6.91 -10.60 4.76
N LYS A 59 -6.45 -11.83 4.49
CA LYS A 59 -6.06 -12.81 5.53
C LYS A 59 -4.55 -12.83 5.70
N ALA A 60 -4.09 -13.17 6.90
CA ALA A 60 -2.68 -13.43 7.13
C ALA A 60 -2.17 -14.54 6.19
N HIS A 61 -1.10 -14.26 5.46
CA HIS A 61 -0.53 -15.18 4.48
C HIS A 61 0.98 -14.98 4.32
N ILE A 62 1.62 -15.90 3.60
CA ILE A 62 3.06 -15.90 3.40
C ILE A 62 3.37 -15.49 1.98
N LYS A 63 4.13 -14.39 1.82
CA LYS A 63 4.66 -13.96 0.53
C LYS A 63 6.11 -14.39 0.40
N CYS A 64 6.43 -15.12 -0.67
CA CYS A 64 7.81 -15.48 -0.98
C CYS A 64 8.61 -14.21 -1.28
N ALA A 65 9.84 -14.09 -0.74
CA ALA A 65 10.73 -12.96 -1.02
C ALA A 65 11.58 -13.16 -2.28
N VAL A 66 11.59 -14.38 -2.84
CA VAL A 66 12.36 -14.75 -4.03
C VAL A 66 11.47 -14.88 -5.27
N CYS A 67 10.31 -15.51 -5.12
CA CYS A 67 9.42 -15.79 -6.24
C CYS A 67 8.49 -14.60 -6.48
N GLN A 68 8.42 -14.15 -7.73
CA GLN A 68 7.50 -13.10 -8.15
C GLN A 68 6.04 -13.55 -7.95
N ASP A 69 5.23 -12.71 -7.30
CA ASP A 69 3.79 -12.90 -7.07
C ASP A 69 3.39 -14.29 -6.53
N PHE A 70 4.20 -14.82 -5.60
CA PHE A 70 3.95 -16.11 -4.97
C PHE A 70 3.50 -15.96 -3.51
N ASN A 71 2.26 -16.34 -3.26
CA ASN A 71 1.60 -16.27 -1.97
C ASN A 71 1.09 -17.65 -1.55
N LEU A 72 1.28 -18.02 -0.29
CA LEU A 72 0.74 -19.24 0.31
C LEU A 72 -0.16 -18.89 1.49
N CYS A 73 -1.28 -19.59 1.61
CA CYS A 73 -2.03 -19.58 2.85
C CYS A 73 -1.21 -20.26 3.96
N VAL A 74 -1.46 -19.88 5.21
CA VAL A 74 -0.72 -20.41 6.38
C VAL A 74 -0.72 -21.95 6.41
N LYS A 75 -1.84 -22.58 6.03
CA LYS A 75 -1.97 -24.05 5.97
C LYS A 75 -1.06 -24.70 4.92
N CYS A 76 -0.91 -24.10 3.75
CA CYS A 76 -0.03 -24.62 2.70
C CYS A 76 1.44 -24.39 3.06
N PHE A 77 1.74 -23.25 3.68
CA PHE A 77 3.08 -22.98 4.18
C PHE A 77 3.49 -23.97 5.28
N SER A 78 2.61 -24.30 6.22
CA SER A 78 2.94 -25.21 7.33
C SER A 78 3.27 -26.64 6.90
N VAL A 79 2.79 -27.08 5.73
CA VAL A 79 3.11 -28.40 5.17
C VAL A 79 4.28 -28.35 4.18
N GLY A 80 4.93 -27.19 4.00
CA GLY A 80 6.06 -27.03 3.09
C GLY A 80 5.67 -27.14 1.61
N ALA A 81 4.49 -26.67 1.22
CA ALA A 81 4.01 -26.77 -0.16
C ALA A 81 4.96 -26.09 -1.16
N GLU A 82 5.45 -26.85 -2.14
CA GLU A 82 6.32 -26.35 -3.22
C GLU A 82 5.59 -26.36 -4.56
N VAL A 83 5.83 -25.33 -5.37
CA VAL A 83 5.34 -25.23 -6.75
C VAL A 83 6.46 -24.63 -7.58
N THR A 84 7.09 -25.41 -8.45
CA THR A 84 8.22 -24.95 -9.27
C THR A 84 7.91 -23.62 -9.96
N PRO A 85 8.73 -22.55 -9.77
CA PRO A 85 10.09 -22.53 -9.21
C PRO A 85 10.21 -22.26 -7.70
N HIS A 86 9.10 -22.17 -6.97
CA HIS A 86 9.10 -21.94 -5.52
C HIS A 86 9.61 -23.16 -4.73
N LYS A 87 10.43 -22.87 -3.71
CA LYS A 87 10.93 -23.82 -2.71
C LYS A 87 10.52 -23.39 -1.31
N SER A 88 10.23 -24.38 -0.48
CA SER A 88 9.76 -24.20 0.90
C SER A 88 10.78 -23.50 1.81
N ASN A 89 12.06 -23.54 1.44
CA ASN A 89 13.16 -22.89 2.15
C ASN A 89 13.47 -21.47 1.70
N HIS A 90 12.71 -20.91 0.75
CA HIS A 90 12.92 -19.53 0.33
C HIS A 90 12.62 -18.56 1.49
N PRO A 91 13.39 -17.47 1.62
CA PRO A 91 13.05 -16.39 2.54
C PRO A 91 11.66 -15.86 2.20
N TYR A 92 10.92 -15.47 3.23
CA TYR A 92 9.52 -15.08 3.12
C TYR A 92 9.21 -13.86 3.99
N ARG A 93 8.05 -13.24 3.72
CA ARG A 93 7.46 -12.19 4.53
C ARG A 93 6.08 -12.66 4.98
N VAL A 94 5.76 -12.40 6.24
CA VAL A 94 4.41 -12.59 6.76
C VAL A 94 3.62 -11.34 6.40
N MET A 95 2.55 -11.53 5.64
CA MET A 95 1.59 -10.49 5.32
C MET A 95 0.50 -10.53 6.38
N GLU A 96 0.20 -9.39 6.98
CA GLU A 96 -0.75 -9.28 8.09
C GLU A 96 -2.20 -9.30 7.61
N ASP A 97 -3.09 -9.63 8.55
CA ASP A 97 -4.53 -9.49 8.39
C ASP A 97 -4.91 -8.01 8.55
N LEU A 98 -5.62 -7.45 7.55
CA LEU A 98 -6.02 -6.04 7.50
C LEU A 98 -7.44 -5.81 8.04
N SER A 99 -7.97 -6.71 8.87
CA SER A 99 -9.31 -6.63 9.49
C SER A 99 -9.44 -5.60 10.63
N PHE A 100 -8.44 -4.76 10.85
CA PHE A 100 -8.51 -3.68 11.84
C PHE A 100 -9.07 -2.39 11.23
N PRO A 101 -9.80 -1.57 11.99
CA PRO A 101 -10.32 -0.31 11.49
C PRO A 101 -9.21 0.77 11.40
N LEU A 102 -9.21 1.54 10.31
CA LEU A 102 -8.15 2.53 10.00
C LEU A 102 -8.60 3.97 10.27
N THR A 103 -9.71 4.38 9.68
CA THR A 103 -10.27 5.74 9.72
C THR A 103 -11.55 5.78 10.56
N CYS A 104 -12.39 4.75 10.43
CA CYS A 104 -13.65 4.59 11.14
C CYS A 104 -13.82 3.15 11.65
N PRO A 105 -14.55 2.92 12.75
CA PRO A 105 -14.76 1.59 13.32
C PRO A 105 -15.49 0.62 12.38
N ASP A 106 -16.31 1.14 11.48
CA ASP A 106 -17.17 0.34 10.59
C ASP A 106 -16.47 -0.12 9.31
N TRP A 107 -15.24 0.35 9.07
CA TRP A 107 -14.44 0.05 7.88
C TRP A 107 -13.08 -0.50 8.26
N SER A 108 -12.77 -1.70 7.79
CA SER A 108 -11.47 -2.32 7.94
C SER A 108 -10.43 -1.72 6.99
N ALA A 109 -9.16 -1.77 7.35
CA ALA A 109 -8.05 -1.34 6.50
C ALA A 109 -8.01 -2.12 5.16
N HIS A 110 -8.51 -3.36 5.14
CA HIS A 110 -8.68 -4.11 3.90
C HIS A 110 -9.71 -3.45 2.98
N GLU A 111 -10.88 -3.10 3.51
CA GLU A 111 -11.98 -2.47 2.77
C GLU A 111 -11.59 -1.07 2.27
N GLU A 112 -10.92 -0.27 3.11
CA GLU A 112 -10.36 1.03 2.70
C GLU A 112 -9.47 0.91 1.48
N ARG A 113 -8.57 -0.08 1.50
CA ARG A 113 -7.64 -0.34 0.40
C ARG A 113 -8.38 -0.79 -0.87
N LEU A 114 -9.39 -1.63 -0.75
CA LEU A 114 -10.21 -2.06 -1.88
C LEU A 114 -11.04 -0.91 -2.47
N LEU A 115 -11.57 -0.01 -1.63
CA LEU A 115 -12.32 1.16 -2.07
C LEU A 115 -11.45 2.08 -2.94
N LEU A 116 -10.24 2.41 -2.46
CA LEU A 116 -9.32 3.27 -3.20
C LEU A 116 -8.82 2.62 -4.50
N GLU A 117 -8.56 1.31 -4.48
CA GLU A 117 -8.22 0.56 -5.68
C GLU A 117 -9.36 0.61 -6.69
N ALA A 118 -10.59 0.35 -6.25
CA ALA A 118 -11.75 0.35 -7.11
C ALA A 118 -12.01 1.74 -7.71
N LEU A 119 -11.79 2.81 -6.96
CA LEU A 119 -11.89 4.18 -7.47
C LEU A 119 -10.82 4.49 -8.52
N ASP A 120 -9.59 4.01 -8.34
CA ASP A 120 -8.53 4.14 -9.35
C ASP A 120 -8.80 3.29 -10.60
N MET A 121 -9.54 2.18 -10.48
CA MET A 121 -9.86 1.31 -11.61
C MET A 121 -11.12 1.72 -12.39
N TYR A 122 -12.22 1.97 -11.68
CA TYR A 122 -13.55 2.22 -12.26
C TYR A 122 -13.91 3.70 -12.35
N GLY A 123 -13.20 4.57 -11.62
CA GLY A 123 -13.49 6.00 -11.53
C GLY A 123 -14.70 6.34 -10.65
N PHE A 124 -14.89 7.64 -10.40
CA PHE A 124 -15.94 8.19 -9.54
C PHE A 124 -17.35 8.12 -10.14
N GLU A 125 -17.50 7.69 -11.39
CA GLU A 125 -18.81 7.60 -12.06
C GLU A 125 -19.45 6.21 -11.89
N ASN A 126 -18.63 5.16 -11.68
CA ASN A 126 -19.10 3.78 -11.62
C ASN A 126 -19.07 3.20 -10.20
N TRP A 127 -19.83 3.81 -9.30
CA TRP A 127 -19.95 3.33 -7.91
C TRP A 127 -20.57 1.92 -7.78
N ASN A 128 -21.28 1.44 -8.81
CA ASN A 128 -21.76 0.06 -8.83
C ASN A 128 -20.58 -0.92 -8.95
N GLY A 129 -19.65 -0.66 -9.88
CA GLY A 129 -18.41 -1.43 -10.01
C GLY A 129 -17.54 -1.32 -8.76
N VAL A 130 -17.51 -0.15 -8.12
CA VAL A 130 -16.78 0.06 -6.86
C VAL A 130 -17.32 -0.81 -5.74
N ALA A 131 -18.63 -0.80 -5.51
CA ALA A 131 -19.26 -1.62 -4.48
C ALA A 131 -19.07 -3.13 -4.73
N GLU A 132 -19.19 -3.56 -5.99
CA GLU A 132 -18.92 -4.96 -6.37
C GLU A 132 -17.46 -5.36 -6.10
N HIS A 133 -16.54 -4.43 -6.32
CA HIS A 133 -15.11 -4.65 -6.07
C HIS A 133 -14.79 -4.84 -4.59
N VAL A 134 -15.36 -3.98 -3.74
CA VAL A 134 -15.24 -4.06 -2.27
C VAL A 134 -15.92 -5.33 -1.76
N GLY A 135 -17.09 -5.68 -2.31
CA GLY A 135 -17.82 -6.93 -2.06
C GLY A 135 -18.52 -7.02 -0.71
N THR A 136 -18.11 -6.24 0.30
CA THR A 136 -18.70 -6.22 1.65
C THR A 136 -19.61 -5.03 1.92
N LYS A 137 -19.50 -3.96 1.13
CA LYS A 137 -20.22 -2.69 1.32
C LYS A 137 -21.11 -2.38 0.12
N SER A 138 -22.22 -1.72 0.37
CA SER A 138 -23.13 -1.27 -0.68
C SER A 138 -22.63 0.02 -1.34
N LYS A 139 -23.17 0.33 -2.52
CA LYS A 139 -22.91 1.59 -3.24
C LYS A 139 -23.09 2.85 -2.38
N PRO A 140 -24.24 3.08 -1.70
CA PRO A 140 -24.39 4.29 -0.89
C PRO A 140 -23.37 4.36 0.24
N GLU A 141 -23.08 3.23 0.91
CA GLU A 141 -22.04 3.20 1.96
C GLU A 141 -20.66 3.59 1.43
N CYS A 142 -20.27 3.11 0.24
CA CYS A 142 -18.99 3.47 -0.38
C CYS A 142 -18.91 4.97 -0.72
N ILE A 143 -19.99 5.54 -1.23
CA ILE A 143 -20.07 6.98 -1.58
C ILE A 143 -19.98 7.84 -0.32
N ASP A 144 -20.82 7.53 0.67
CA ASP A 144 -20.93 8.31 1.90
C ASP A 144 -19.62 8.27 2.68
N HIS A 145 -18.98 7.10 2.73
CA HIS A 145 -17.68 6.93 3.36
C HIS A 145 -16.59 7.72 2.65
N TYR A 146 -16.49 7.62 1.31
CA TYR A 146 -15.49 8.38 0.56
C TYR A 146 -15.66 9.90 0.75
N ASN A 147 -16.90 10.37 0.69
CA ASN A 147 -17.21 11.79 0.88
C ASN A 147 -16.90 12.26 2.30
N GLY A 148 -17.24 11.47 3.32
CA GLY A 148 -17.01 11.82 4.72
C GLY A 148 -15.54 11.79 5.13
N VAL A 149 -14.82 10.73 4.73
CA VAL A 149 -13.45 10.45 5.21
C VAL A 149 -12.38 11.11 4.34
N TYR A 150 -12.58 11.23 3.03
CA TYR A 150 -11.57 11.74 2.11
C TYR A 150 -11.88 13.17 1.62
N LEU A 151 -13.11 13.45 1.16
CA LEU A 151 -13.44 14.77 0.61
C LEU A 151 -13.69 15.83 1.69
N ASN A 152 -14.47 15.51 2.71
CA ASN A 152 -14.84 16.42 3.79
C ASN A 152 -13.88 16.34 4.99
N SER A 153 -12.70 15.73 4.80
CA SER A 153 -11.69 15.63 5.84
C SER A 153 -11.18 17.02 6.23
N PRO A 154 -11.02 17.31 7.53
CA PRO A 154 -10.40 18.56 7.99
C PRO A 154 -8.93 18.70 7.53
N CYS A 155 -8.30 17.58 7.13
CA CYS A 155 -6.90 17.51 6.70
C CYS A 155 -6.74 17.20 5.20
N ALA A 156 -7.75 17.53 4.38
CA ALA A 156 -7.72 17.30 2.93
C ALA A 156 -6.39 17.79 2.30
N PRO A 157 -5.75 17.00 1.41
CA PRO A 157 -6.27 15.84 0.68
C PRO A 157 -6.10 14.48 1.38
N LEU A 158 -5.59 14.44 2.61
CA LEU A 158 -5.38 13.19 3.34
C LEU A 158 -6.55 12.90 4.29
N PRO A 159 -6.92 11.62 4.49
CA PRO A 159 -7.88 11.26 5.52
C PRO A 159 -7.30 11.52 6.90
N ASP A 160 -8.16 11.76 7.89
CA ASP A 160 -7.73 11.81 9.28
C ASP A 160 -7.34 10.41 9.77
N LEU A 161 -6.06 10.23 10.08
CA LEU A 161 -5.49 8.97 10.58
C LEU A 161 -5.38 8.94 12.11
N SER A 162 -5.92 9.93 12.81
CA SER A 162 -5.91 9.99 14.28
C SER A 162 -6.55 8.76 14.94
N TYR A 163 -7.47 8.09 14.22
CA TYR A 163 -8.14 6.88 14.69
C TYR A 163 -7.26 5.63 14.67
N CYS A 164 -6.15 5.60 13.90
CA CYS A 164 -5.26 4.45 13.79
C CYS A 164 -4.60 4.09 15.13
N LYS A 165 -5.29 3.32 15.97
CA LYS A 165 -4.73 2.78 17.22
C LYS A 165 -3.92 1.54 16.89
N GLY A 166 -2.65 1.75 16.55
CA GLY A 166 -1.67 0.66 16.51
C GLY A 166 -1.62 -0.05 17.85
N LYS A 167 -1.72 -1.38 17.84
CA LYS A 167 -1.58 -2.19 19.06
C LYS A 167 -0.12 -2.18 19.50
N ASN A 168 0.14 -1.95 20.78
CA ASN A 168 1.49 -2.05 21.30
C ASN A 168 1.92 -3.53 21.42
N LYS A 169 3.23 -3.76 21.61
CA LYS A 169 3.82 -5.11 21.74
C LYS A 169 3.21 -5.92 22.90
N GLU A 170 2.74 -5.27 23.95
CA GLU A 170 2.14 -5.91 25.12
C GLU A 170 0.71 -6.35 24.83
N GLU A 171 -0.08 -5.54 24.13
CA GLU A 171 -1.43 -5.87 23.69
C GLU A 171 -1.41 -7.07 22.73
N LEU A 172 -0.47 -7.10 21.79
CA LEU A 172 -0.27 -8.25 20.90
C LEU A 172 0.05 -9.54 21.68
N ARG A 173 0.94 -9.44 22.69
CA ARG A 173 1.29 -10.58 23.56
C ARG A 173 0.13 -11.03 24.45
N ALA A 174 -0.71 -10.11 24.91
CA ALA A 174 -1.88 -10.44 25.73
C ALA A 174 -2.96 -11.17 24.90
N MET A 175 -3.17 -10.78 23.64
CA MET A 175 -4.12 -11.45 22.74
C MET A 175 -3.71 -12.90 22.46
N GLY A 176 -2.43 -13.17 22.20
CA GLY A 176 -1.93 -14.53 21.99
C GLY A 176 -2.12 -15.47 23.18
N LYS A 177 -2.26 -14.94 24.40
CA LYS A 177 -2.56 -15.73 25.61
C LYS A 177 -4.05 -16.06 25.78
N ARG A 178 -4.97 -15.22 25.28
CA ARG A 178 -6.42 -15.45 25.40
C ARG A 178 -6.92 -16.59 24.51
N ASP A 179 -6.33 -16.77 23.33
CA ASP A 179 -6.66 -17.87 22.41
C ASP A 179 -6.27 -19.25 22.98
N GLN A 180 -5.23 -19.30 23.84
CA GLN A 180 -4.75 -20.53 24.48
C GLN A 180 -5.71 -21.03 25.58
N LEU A 181 -6.35 -20.13 26.33
CA LEU A 181 -7.32 -20.53 27.37
C LEU A 181 -8.62 -21.09 26.76
N LYS A 182 -9.14 -20.46 25.69
CA LYS A 182 -10.38 -20.94 25.04
C LYS A 182 -10.27 -22.33 24.40
N LYS A 183 -9.05 -22.80 24.10
CA LYS A 183 -8.79 -24.16 23.62
C LYS A 183 -8.75 -25.20 24.74
N GLY A 184 -8.53 -24.80 25.99
CA GLY A 184 -8.53 -25.70 27.15
C GLY A 184 -9.93 -26.15 27.56
N ASP A 185 -10.94 -25.28 27.42
CA ASP A 185 -12.31 -25.54 27.86
C ASP A 185 -13.14 -26.42 26.90
N LYS A 186 -12.63 -26.73 25.69
CA LYS A 186 -13.30 -27.59 24.70
C LYS A 186 -12.74 -29.02 24.60
N ALA A 187 -11.84 -29.40 25.50
CA ALA A 187 -11.23 -30.74 25.53
C ALA A 187 -11.80 -31.67 26.62
N LEU A 188 -12.90 -31.26 27.28
CA LEU A 188 -13.58 -32.04 28.30
C LEU A 188 -15.10 -32.06 28.06
N GLU A 189 -15.52 -32.55 26.90
CA GLU A 189 -16.87 -33.11 26.63
C GLU A 189 -16.75 -34.27 25.64
#